data_AF-A0A524H352-F1
#
_entry.id   AF-A0A524H352-F1
#
_cell.length_a   1.000
_cell.length_b   1.000
_cell.length_c   1.000
_cell.angle_alpha   90.00
_cell.angle_beta   90.00
_cell.angle_gamma   90.00
#
_symmetry.space_group_name_H-M   'P 1'
#
loop_
_entity.id
_entity.type
_entity.pdbx_description
1 polymer ?
#
loop_
_entity_poly.entity_id
_entity_poly.type
_entity_poly.pdbx_seq_one_letter_code
_entity_poly.pdbx_strand_id
1 'polypeptide(L)'
;VIFRNDGSRKNAGRVAKESLGSFGSAGGHKTMARAEINLAEIKEPPIDFKDDHKVAAWIVLRTEKRAAHKAPAAKPTSGITPNG
;
A
#
# COMPACT_ATOMS: atom_id res chain seq x y z
N VAL A 1 4.92 -0.65 7.18
CA VAL A 1 3.50 -0.62 7.65
C VAL A 1 2.87 -2.00 7.45
N ILE A 2 2.11 -2.48 8.43
CA ILE A 2 1.38 -3.75 8.37
C ILE A 2 -0.13 -3.44 8.42
N PHE A 3 -0.88 -3.97 7.45
CA PHE A 3 -2.33 -3.83 7.37
C PHE A 3 -3.00 -5.13 7.77
N ARG A 4 -4.04 -5.05 8.58
CA ARG A 4 -4.92 -6.17 8.94
C ARG A 4 -6.38 -5.74 8.81
N ASN A 5 -7.21 -6.62 8.27
CA ASN A 5 -8.65 -6.47 8.28
C ASN A 5 -9.33 -7.85 8.30
N ASP A 6 -10.65 -7.85 8.42
CA ASP A 6 -11.52 -9.03 8.45
C ASP A 6 -11.75 -9.69 7.07
N GLY A 7 -11.24 -9.08 5.99
CA GLY A 7 -11.28 -9.61 4.62
C GLY A 7 -12.65 -9.56 3.93
N SER A 8 -13.68 -9.04 4.61
CA SER A 8 -15.07 -9.08 4.14
C SER A 8 -15.37 -7.96 3.12
N ARG A 9 -15.06 -6.71 3.47
CA ARG A 9 -15.41 -5.52 2.68
C ARG A 9 -14.22 -4.78 2.07
N LYS A 10 -12.99 -5.08 2.52
CA LYS A 10 -11.77 -4.41 2.06
C LYS A 10 -10.66 -5.45 1.81
N ASN A 11 -9.89 -5.25 0.74
CA ASN A 11 -8.71 -6.07 0.46
C ASN A 11 -7.46 -5.33 0.95
N ALA A 12 -6.82 -5.83 2.01
CA ALA A 12 -5.65 -5.22 2.64
C ALA A 12 -4.48 -5.08 1.64
N GLY A 13 -4.21 -6.11 0.83
CA GLY A 13 -3.14 -6.11 -0.18
C GLY A 13 -3.32 -5.02 -1.22
N ARG A 14 -4.56 -4.83 -1.66
CA ARG A 14 -4.91 -3.78 -2.61
C ARG A 14 -4.75 -2.39 -1.99
N VAL A 15 -5.26 -2.18 -0.78
CA VAL A 15 -5.13 -0.91 -0.05
C VAL A 15 -3.66 -0.55 0.14
N ALA A 16 -2.83 -1.50 0.55
CA ALA A 16 -1.39 -1.29 0.71
C ALA A 16 -0.74 -0.85 -0.61
N LYS A 17 -1.03 -1.56 -1.71
CA LYS A 17 -0.45 -1.27 -3.03
C LYS A 17 -0.88 0.10 -3.57
N GLU A 18 -2.17 0.43 -3.50
CA GLU A 18 -2.69 1.71 -4.00
C GLU A 18 -2.24 2.90 -3.14
N SER A 19 -2.20 2.73 -1.82
CA SER A 19 -1.89 3.81 -0.88
C SER A 19 -0.39 4.09 -0.79
N LEU A 20 0.42 3.04 -0.70
CA LEU A 20 1.84 3.13 -0.35
C LEU A 20 2.79 2.55 -1.41
N GLY A 21 2.30 1.88 -2.45
CA GLY A 21 3.15 1.25 -3.47
C GLY A 21 3.98 2.22 -4.32
N SER A 22 3.68 3.52 -4.27
CA SER A 22 4.52 4.56 -4.88
C SER A 22 5.75 4.92 -4.06
N PHE A 23 5.87 4.44 -2.82
CA PHE A 23 6.99 4.74 -1.91
C PHE A 23 7.87 3.52 -1.62
N GLY A 24 7.57 2.37 -2.24
CA GLY A 24 8.29 1.13 -2.04
C GLY A 24 7.42 -0.10 -2.30
N SER A 25 7.94 -1.28 -1.92
CA SER A 25 7.26 -2.55 -2.12
C SER A 25 6.00 -2.65 -1.26
N ALA A 26 4.85 -2.90 -1.87
CA ALA A 26 3.59 -3.02 -1.15
C ALA A 26 2.64 -4.06 -1.77
N GLY A 27 2.01 -4.87 -0.92
CA GLY A 27 1.07 -5.90 -1.35
C GLY A 27 0.69 -6.89 -0.24
N GLY A 28 -0.11 -7.88 -0.60
CA GLY A 28 -0.58 -8.91 0.31
C GLY A 28 -1.89 -9.55 -0.12
N HIS A 29 -2.55 -10.20 0.84
CA HIS A 29 -3.83 -10.89 0.69
C HIS A 29 -5.02 -10.01 1.10
N LYS A 30 -6.23 -10.57 1.01
CA LYS A 30 -7.46 -9.86 1.41
C LYS A 30 -7.43 -9.40 2.87
N THR A 31 -6.96 -10.24 3.80
CA THR A 31 -6.99 -10.00 5.25
C THR A 31 -5.73 -9.35 5.81
N MET A 32 -4.60 -9.45 5.09
CA MET A 32 -3.30 -9.00 5.56
C MET A 32 -2.43 -8.46 4.44
N ALA A 33 -1.67 -7.40 4.72
CA ALA A 33 -0.69 -6.85 3.80
C ALA A 33 0.48 -6.16 4.48
N ARG A 34 1.55 -5.96 3.71
CA ARG A 34 2.74 -5.21 4.13
C ARG A 34 3.06 -4.16 3.08
N ALA A 35 3.49 -3.01 3.54
CA ALA A 35 4.11 -1.98 2.72
C ALA A 35 5.43 -1.55 3.36
N GLU A 36 6.47 -1.53 2.55
CA GLU A 36 7.78 -0.99 2.87
C GLU A 36 7.91 0.36 2.19
N ILE A 37 8.57 1.28 2.89
CA ILE A 37 8.62 2.69 2.51
C ILE A 37 10.08 3.12 2.60
N ASN A 38 10.65 3.58 1.49
CA ASN A 38 11.96 4.19 1.50
C ASN A 38 11.83 5.66 1.94
N LEU A 39 12.18 5.96 3.20
CA LEU A 39 12.05 7.30 3.77
C LEU A 39 12.89 8.35 3.04
N ALA A 40 14.03 7.95 2.45
CA ALA A 40 14.89 8.87 1.71
C ALA A 40 14.27 9.39 0.40
N GLU A 41 13.29 8.67 -0.14
CA GLU A 41 12.65 9.01 -1.42
C GLU A 41 11.35 9.83 -1.25
N ILE A 42 10.91 10.06 0.00
CA ILE A 42 9.68 10.82 0.27
C ILE A 42 9.98 12.31 0.20
N LYS A 43 9.67 12.92 -0.94
CA LYS A 43 9.86 14.36 -1.18
C LYS A 43 8.69 15.23 -0.71
N GLU A 44 7.45 14.72 -0.78
CA GLU A 44 6.27 15.42 -0.27
C GLU A 44 5.23 14.46 0.36
N PRO A 45 4.53 14.89 1.43
CA PRO A 45 4.74 16.14 2.20
C PRO A 45 5.98 16.06 3.12
N PRO A 46 6.58 17.21 3.50
CA PRO A 46 7.67 17.25 4.47
C PRO A 46 7.15 16.79 5.83
N ILE A 47 7.49 15.57 6.20
CA ILE A 47 7.16 14.98 7.48
C ILE A 47 8.43 14.76 8.28
N ASP A 48 8.34 15.10 9.56
CA ASP A 48 9.31 14.65 10.52
C ASP A 48 9.04 13.20 10.87
N PHE A 49 9.86 12.28 10.34
CA PHE A 49 9.75 10.86 10.60
C PHE A 49 10.24 10.46 12.01
N LYS A 50 10.74 11.40 12.83
CA LYS A 50 11.07 11.17 14.24
C LYS A 50 9.87 11.36 15.17
N ASP A 51 8.77 11.91 14.67
CA ASP A 51 7.54 12.14 15.41
C ASP A 51 6.50 11.06 15.05
N ASP A 52 6.38 10.06 15.92
CA ASP A 52 5.50 8.90 15.72
C ASP A 52 4.04 9.30 15.44
N HIS A 53 3.54 10.39 16.05
CA HIS A 53 2.18 10.86 15.84
C HIS A 53 1.99 11.42 14.43
N LYS A 54 2.97 12.19 13.93
CA LYS A 54 2.95 12.68 12.55
C LYS A 54 3.07 11.55 11.54
N VAL A 55 3.91 10.56 11.82
CA VAL A 55 4.03 9.36 10.98
C VAL A 55 2.71 8.60 10.92
N ALA A 56 2.08 8.34 12.06
CA ALA A 56 0.78 7.66 12.12
C ALA A 56 -0.31 8.43 11.36
N ALA A 57 -0.42 9.75 11.59
CA ALA A 57 -1.40 10.60 10.92
C ALA A 57 -1.22 10.60 9.39
N TRP A 58 0.02 10.64 8.91
CA TRP A 58 0.31 10.56 7.48
C TRP A 58 -0.06 9.21 6.86
N ILE A 59 0.24 8.11 7.55
CA ILE A 59 -0.14 6.77 7.10
C ILE A 59 -1.67 6.68 6.95
N VAL A 60 -2.41 7.18 7.95
CA VAL A 60 -3.89 7.20 7.92
C VAL A 60 -4.40 8.04 6.75
N LEU A 61 -3.97 9.29 6.64
CA LEU A 61 -4.40 10.21 5.59
C LEU A 61 -4.17 9.62 4.18
N ARG A 62 -3.03 8.95 3.98
CA ARG A 62 -2.69 8.36 2.69
C ARG A 62 -3.51 7.12 2.38
N THR A 63 -3.80 6.32 3.40
CA THR A 63 -4.62 5.10 3.29
C THR A 63 -6.07 5.44 2.99
N GLU A 64 -6.63 6.47 3.66
CA GLU A 64 -8.01 6.90 3.47
C GLU A 64 -8.24 7.57 2.11
N LYS A 65 -7.34 8.47 1.67
CA LYS A 65 -7.47 9.18 0.39
C LYS A 65 -7.45 8.26 -0.83
N ARG A 66 -6.68 7.17 -0.79
CA ARG A 66 -6.50 6.28 -1.94
C ARG A 66 -7.40 5.05 -1.95
N ALA A 67 -7.98 4.67 -0.82
CA ALA A 67 -9.00 3.62 -0.76
C ALA A 67 -10.33 4.00 -1.43
N ALA A 68 -10.56 5.29 -1.71
CA ALA A 68 -11.81 5.80 -2.28
C ALA A 68 -11.88 5.76 -3.82
N HIS A 69 -10.77 5.52 -4.53
CA HIS A 69 -10.76 5.44 -5.99
C HIS A 69 -10.72 3.99 -6.47
N LYS A 70 -11.84 3.51 -7.01
CA LYS A 70 -11.96 2.19 -7.63
C LYS A 70 -11.19 2.16 -8.96
N ALA A 71 -9.88 1.92 -8.93
CA ALA A 71 -9.14 1.51 -10.13
C ALA A 71 -9.48 0.05 -10.49
N PRO A 72 -9.62 -0.34 -11.77
CA PRO A 72 -9.73 -1.74 -12.12
C PRO A 72 -8.45 -2.49 -11.72
N ALA A 73 -8.59 -3.70 -11.18
CA ALA A 73 -7.45 -4.53 -10.79
C ALA A 73 -6.64 -4.89 -12.05
N ALA A 74 -5.47 -4.29 -12.21
CA ALA A 74 -4.49 -4.78 -13.18
C ALA A 74 -4.09 -6.20 -12.77
N LYS A 75 -4.50 -7.19 -13.56
CA LYS A 75 -4.03 -8.57 -13.44
C LYS A 75 -2.50 -8.53 -13.60
N PRO A 76 -1.70 -9.13 -12.71
CA PRO A 76 -0.31 -9.40 -13.03
C PRO A 76 -0.31 -10.37 -14.21
N THR A 77 0.25 -9.91 -15.33
CA THR A 77 0.55 -10.72 -16.50
C THR A 77 1.36 -11.91 -16.04
N SER A 78 0.73 -13.08 -15.92
CA SER A 78 1.43 -14.35 -15.81
C SER A 78 2.19 -14.51 -17.11
N GLY A 79 3.50 -14.33 -17.05
CA GLY A 79 4.41 -14.72 -18.11
C GLY A 79 4.24 -16.23 -18.31
N ILE A 80 3.56 -16.60 -19.39
CA ILE A 80 3.58 -17.95 -19.92
C ILE A 80 4.97 -18.12 -20.54
N THR A 81 5.86 -18.86 -19.89
CA THR A 81 6.99 -19.49 -20.57
C THR A 81 6.47 -20.82 -21.13
N PRO A 82 6.41 -21.03 -22.45
CA PRO A 82 6.23 -22.37 -22.97
C PRO A 82 7.57 -23.11 -22.85
N ASN A 83 7.60 -24.16 -22.03
CA ASN A 83 8.55 -25.26 -22.21
C ASN A 83 8.05 -26.10 -23.40
N GLY A 84 8.92 -26.32 -24.38
CA GLY A 84 8.66 -27.17 -25.56
C GLY A 84 9.48 -26.72 -26.75
#